data_AF-A0A1I6SET4-F1
#
_entry.id   AF-A0A1I6SET4-F1
#
_cell.length_a   1.000
_cell.length_b   1.000
_cell.length_c   1.000
_cell.angle_alpha   90.00
_cell.angle_beta   90.00
_cell.angle_gamma   90.00
#
_symmetry.space_group_name_H-M   'P 1'
#
loop_
_entity.id
_entity.type
_entity.pdbx_description
1 polymer ?
#
loop_
_entity_poly.entity_id
_entity_poly.type
_entity_poly.pdbx_seq_one_letter_code
_entity_poly.pdbx_strand_id
1 'polypeptide(L)'
;MKYSLFLFGVMLLVWSCGTPKKTVLQAPKPILVQPDTVKLEASRENLIDTRQVLDTLFGAAEVPVVLTTEDRVREMMREGINKNADWTEAMHYDVRKPNFVIIHHTAQTSINQTIRTFQLPHTKVSSHYVIGRDGQVVQMLNDYLRSWHAGRSKWGSITDMNSVSLGIELDNNGKEPFSELQIRSLLVLLDTLKTKYSIPFTNFLGHADIAPTRKDDPSAFFPWKRLAEQGFGVWYDEYNLQMPPENFNYVDALRIIGYDVSNLRSTIIAFKRKFIATDTSETLTDYDKRVLYNLYKRYF
;
A
#
# COMPACT_ATOMS: atom_id res chain seq x y z
N MET A 1 -55.73 -61.82 -8.79
CA MET A 1 -56.16 -60.62 -9.55
C MET A 1 -55.48 -59.42 -8.89
N LYS A 2 -54.46 -58.79 -9.50
CA LYS A 2 -54.54 -57.70 -10.50
C LYS A 2 -55.11 -56.41 -9.86
N TYR A 3 -54.55 -55.19 -9.83
CA TYR A 3 -53.40 -54.46 -10.43
C TYR A 3 -53.08 -53.28 -9.45
N SER A 4 -51.82 -52.95 -9.15
CA SER A 4 -51.02 -51.79 -9.64
C SER A 4 -51.64 -50.38 -9.53
N LEU A 5 -50.98 -49.45 -8.81
CA LEU A 5 -50.58 -48.16 -9.39
C LEU A 5 -49.39 -47.51 -8.63
N PHE A 6 -48.54 -46.87 -9.42
CA PHE A 6 -47.22 -46.30 -9.17
C PHE A 6 -47.20 -45.00 -8.34
N LEU A 7 -46.04 -44.68 -7.75
CA LEU A 7 -45.44 -43.35 -7.90
C LEU A 7 -43.89 -43.41 -7.77
N PHE A 8 -43.22 -42.79 -8.75
CA PHE A 8 -41.75 -42.67 -8.97
C PHE A 8 -41.10 -41.69 -7.98
N GLY A 9 -39.89 -41.96 -7.47
CA GLY A 9 -38.60 -41.36 -7.93
C GLY A 9 -38.20 -40.16 -7.05
N VAL A 10 -36.99 -39.98 -6.50
CA VAL A 10 -35.64 -40.03 -7.09
C VAL A 10 -34.60 -40.29 -5.98
N MET A 11 -33.57 -41.08 -6.26
CA MET A 11 -32.49 -41.48 -5.35
C MET A 11 -31.14 -40.91 -5.85
N LEU A 12 -30.42 -40.19 -4.98
CA LEU A 12 -29.03 -39.77 -5.19
C LEU A 12 -28.11 -40.76 -4.46
N LEU A 13 -27.25 -41.46 -5.21
CA LEU A 13 -26.24 -42.39 -4.70
C LEU A 13 -24.85 -41.85 -5.01
N VAL A 14 -24.07 -41.60 -3.95
CA VAL A 14 -22.65 -41.29 -4.03
C VAL A 14 -21.88 -42.62 -3.95
N TRP A 15 -21.04 -42.91 -4.95
CA TRP A 15 -20.11 -44.04 -4.93
C TRP A 15 -18.68 -43.54 -4.88
N SER A 16 -17.99 -43.91 -3.79
CA SER A 16 -16.52 -43.82 -3.67
C SER A 16 -15.91 -45.10 -4.23
N CYS A 17 -14.91 -44.97 -5.11
CA CYS A 17 -14.24 -46.10 -5.73
C CYS A 17 -12.72 -45.95 -5.55
N GLY A 18 -12.13 -46.86 -4.77
CA GLY A 18 -10.68 -47.01 -4.61
C GLY A 18 -10.08 -47.84 -5.75
N THR A 19 -8.87 -47.49 -6.18
CA THR A 19 -8.18 -48.10 -7.33
C THR A 19 -7.09 -49.12 -6.92
N PRO A 20 -6.79 -50.12 -7.78
CA PRO A 20 -5.99 -51.30 -7.43
C PRO A 20 -4.48 -51.16 -7.72
N LYS A 21 -3.65 -51.97 -7.02
CA LYS A 21 -2.18 -52.03 -7.19
C LYS A 21 -1.78 -52.61 -8.55
N LYS A 22 -0.81 -51.95 -9.22
CA LYS A 22 -0.14 -52.42 -10.45
C LYS A 22 1.36 -52.70 -10.22
N THR A 23 1.83 -53.70 -10.95
CA THR A 23 3.21 -54.24 -11.08
C THR A 23 4.26 -53.16 -11.35
N VAL A 24 5.41 -53.25 -10.68
CA VAL A 24 6.57 -52.36 -10.86
C VAL A 24 7.37 -52.82 -12.08
N LEU A 25 7.40 -51.99 -13.13
CA LEU A 25 8.39 -52.05 -14.20
C LEU A 25 9.53 -51.08 -13.86
N GLN A 26 10.77 -51.54 -14.02
CA GLN A 26 11.98 -50.76 -13.74
C GLN A 26 12.14 -49.66 -14.80
N ALA A 27 12.26 -48.40 -14.39
CA ALA A 27 12.40 -47.28 -15.31
C ALA A 27 13.77 -47.32 -16.04
N PRO A 28 13.83 -47.01 -17.35
CA PRO A 28 15.09 -46.77 -18.02
C PRO A 28 15.81 -45.56 -17.43
N LYS A 29 17.15 -45.57 -17.45
CA LYS A 29 17.99 -44.42 -17.06
C LYS A 29 17.52 -43.15 -17.79
N PRO A 30 17.43 -41.99 -17.11
CA PRO A 30 17.06 -40.75 -17.78
C PRO A 30 18.12 -40.38 -18.83
N ILE A 31 17.68 -40.24 -20.07
CA ILE A 31 18.41 -39.46 -21.07
C ILE A 31 18.25 -37.99 -20.65
N LEU A 32 19.37 -37.31 -20.42
CA LEU A 32 19.39 -35.87 -20.19
C LEU A 32 18.86 -35.17 -21.45
N VAL A 33 17.63 -34.69 -21.37
CA VAL A 33 17.09 -33.75 -22.36
C VAL A 33 17.71 -32.39 -22.07
N GLN A 34 18.61 -31.95 -22.95
CA GLN A 34 18.93 -30.52 -23.02
C GLN A 34 17.71 -29.82 -23.61
N PRO A 35 17.08 -28.87 -22.90
CA PRO A 35 15.96 -28.14 -23.47
C PRO A 35 16.46 -27.32 -24.65
N ASP A 36 15.80 -27.49 -25.81
CA ASP A 36 15.97 -26.59 -26.94
C ASP A 36 15.65 -25.17 -26.48
N THR A 37 16.67 -24.33 -26.36
CA THR A 37 16.47 -22.89 -26.28
C THR A 37 15.89 -22.46 -27.61
N VAL A 38 14.58 -22.22 -27.66
CA VAL A 38 14.00 -21.38 -28.71
C VAL A 38 14.59 -19.99 -28.48
N LYS A 39 15.71 -19.71 -29.15
CA LYS A 39 16.15 -18.35 -29.38
C LYS A 39 15.05 -17.71 -30.22
N LEU A 40 14.23 -16.88 -29.60
CA LEU A 40 13.66 -15.77 -30.34
C LEU A 40 14.86 -14.98 -30.84
N GLU A 41 15.21 -15.19 -32.11
CA GLU A 41 15.99 -14.20 -32.85
C GLU A 41 15.11 -12.96 -32.94
N ALA A 42 15.09 -12.15 -31.88
CA ALA A 42 14.96 -10.73 -32.07
C ALA A 42 16.13 -10.37 -32.98
N SER A 43 15.84 -10.04 -34.23
CA SER A 43 16.80 -9.38 -35.08
C SER A 43 17.45 -8.31 -34.22
N ARG A 44 18.78 -8.35 -34.13
CA ARG A 44 19.58 -7.20 -33.70
C ARG A 44 19.38 -6.11 -34.75
N GLU A 45 18.19 -5.54 -34.85
CA GLU A 45 18.10 -4.16 -35.27
C GLU A 45 18.82 -3.39 -34.19
N ASN A 46 19.95 -2.83 -34.60
CA ASN A 46 20.86 -2.06 -33.77
C ASN A 46 20.03 -1.14 -32.87
N LEU A 47 19.89 -1.51 -31.60
CA LEU A 47 19.85 -0.53 -30.53
C LEU A 47 21.20 0.16 -30.62
N ILE A 48 21.26 1.14 -31.51
CA ILE A 48 22.32 2.11 -31.57
C ILE A 48 22.41 2.60 -30.13
N ASP A 49 23.53 2.30 -29.47
CA ASP A 49 23.86 2.93 -28.22
C ASP A 49 23.89 4.43 -28.53
N THR A 50 22.80 5.12 -28.19
CA THR A 50 22.62 6.54 -28.48
C THR A 50 23.77 7.33 -27.89
N ARG A 51 24.41 6.82 -26.83
CA ARG A 51 25.63 7.38 -26.25
C ARG A 51 26.81 7.31 -27.22
N GLN A 52 27.02 6.17 -27.86
CA GLN A 52 28.12 5.98 -28.81
C GLN A 52 27.97 6.87 -30.06
N VAL A 53 26.75 7.08 -30.54
CA VAL A 53 26.50 8.02 -31.67
C VAL A 53 26.62 9.48 -31.23
N LEU A 54 26.17 9.83 -30.02
CA LEU A 54 26.33 11.17 -29.47
C LEU A 54 27.82 11.52 -29.23
N ASP A 55 28.62 10.58 -28.71
CA ASP A 55 30.05 10.77 -28.49
C ASP A 55 30.83 10.98 -29.80
N THR A 56 30.39 10.30 -30.87
CA THR A 56 31.01 10.42 -32.21
C THR A 56 30.65 11.75 -32.90
N LEU A 57 29.46 12.30 -32.62
CA LEU A 57 28.95 13.51 -33.27
C LEU A 57 29.30 14.82 -32.53
N PHE A 58 29.42 14.78 -31.21
CA PHE A 58 29.53 16.01 -30.39
C PHE A 58 30.89 16.18 -29.68
N GLY A 59 31.80 15.21 -29.80
CA GLY A 59 33.05 15.20 -29.06
C GLY A 59 32.80 14.93 -27.57
N ALA A 60 33.70 14.17 -26.95
CA ALA A 60 33.62 13.79 -25.55
C ALA A 60 33.82 15.00 -24.61
N ALA A 61 32.86 15.93 -24.59
CA ALA A 61 32.63 16.69 -23.38
C ALA A 61 31.97 15.72 -22.41
N GLU A 62 32.68 15.32 -21.35
CA GLU A 62 32.09 14.63 -20.21
C GLU A 62 31.05 15.56 -19.57
N VAL A 63 29.84 15.59 -20.12
CA VAL A 63 28.70 16.18 -19.45
C VAL A 63 28.41 15.24 -18.29
N PRO A 64 28.52 15.68 -17.03
CA PRO A 64 28.19 14.83 -15.90
C PRO A 64 26.74 14.42 -16.03
N VAL A 65 26.50 13.14 -16.37
CA VAL A 65 25.16 12.59 -16.46
C VAL A 65 24.65 12.43 -15.03
N VAL A 66 23.82 13.37 -14.60
CA VAL A 66 23.09 13.25 -13.34
C VAL A 66 21.98 12.22 -13.54
N LEU A 67 22.21 11.00 -13.05
CA LEU A 67 21.24 9.92 -13.12
C LEU A 67 19.97 10.26 -12.31
N THR A 68 18.80 9.99 -12.90
CA THR A 68 17.54 10.05 -12.15
C THR A 68 17.49 8.96 -11.07
N THR A 69 16.55 9.05 -10.14
CA THR A 69 16.37 8.00 -9.13
C THR A 69 16.10 6.64 -9.79
N GLU A 70 15.28 6.62 -10.84
CA GLU A 70 14.91 5.44 -11.61
C GLU A 70 16.12 4.84 -12.33
N ASP A 71 17.00 5.67 -12.90
CA ASP A 71 18.22 5.19 -13.57
C ASP A 71 19.16 4.52 -12.58
N ARG A 72 19.36 5.11 -11.39
CA ARG A 72 20.18 4.51 -10.32
C ARG A 72 19.63 3.17 -9.86
N VAL A 73 18.31 3.04 -9.76
CA VAL A 73 17.66 1.78 -9.38
C VAL A 73 17.82 0.71 -10.47
N ARG A 74 17.71 1.09 -11.75
CA ARG A 74 17.96 0.17 -12.88
C ARG A 74 19.39 -0.37 -12.87
N GLU A 75 20.38 0.48 -12.58
CA GLU A 75 21.77 0.05 -12.43
C GLU A 75 21.92 -0.93 -11.25
N MET A 76 21.37 -0.60 -10.08
CA MET A 76 21.40 -1.49 -8.91
C MET A 76 20.76 -2.86 -9.16
N MET A 77 19.66 -2.90 -9.91
CA MET A 77 18.97 -4.16 -10.24
C MET A 77 19.80 -5.08 -11.15
N ARG A 78 20.68 -4.52 -11.99
CA ARG A 78 21.54 -5.31 -12.89
C ARG A 78 22.71 -5.96 -12.16
N GLU A 79 23.31 -5.26 -11.21
CA GLU A 79 24.55 -5.72 -10.57
C GLU A 79 24.33 -6.85 -9.57
N GLY A 80 23.15 -6.93 -8.95
CA GLY A 80 22.87 -7.89 -7.88
C GLY A 80 23.80 -7.73 -6.66
N ILE A 81 23.61 -8.56 -5.63
CA ILE A 81 24.45 -8.50 -4.40
C ILE A 81 25.53 -9.57 -4.40
N ASN A 82 25.26 -10.76 -4.94
CA ASN A 82 26.21 -11.88 -4.93
C ASN A 82 26.98 -11.97 -6.24
N LYS A 83 28.15 -11.33 -6.29
CA LYS A 83 29.02 -11.32 -7.48
C LYS A 83 29.61 -12.70 -7.83
N ASN A 84 29.53 -13.67 -6.93
CA ASN A 84 30.10 -15.01 -7.09
C ASN A 84 29.03 -16.08 -7.36
N ALA A 85 27.75 -15.70 -7.45
CA ALA A 85 26.69 -16.62 -7.84
C ALA A 85 26.56 -16.67 -9.35
N ASP A 86 26.37 -17.87 -9.89
CA ASP A 86 25.87 -18.04 -11.26
C ASP A 86 24.47 -17.44 -11.34
N TRP A 87 24.27 -16.52 -12.28
CA TRP A 87 22.99 -15.84 -12.49
C TRP A 87 22.32 -16.35 -13.76
N THR A 88 21.02 -16.59 -13.67
CA THR A 88 20.16 -16.92 -14.82
C THR A 88 18.78 -16.30 -14.62
N GLU A 89 18.09 -16.00 -15.72
CA GLU A 89 16.81 -15.29 -15.69
C GLU A 89 15.63 -16.21 -15.38
N ALA A 90 14.73 -15.74 -14.52
CA ALA A 90 13.40 -16.32 -14.36
C ALA A 90 12.38 -15.48 -15.17
N MET A 91 11.60 -16.13 -16.03
CA MET A 91 10.64 -15.47 -16.93
C MET A 91 9.25 -15.20 -16.33
N HIS A 92 8.94 -15.75 -15.16
CA HIS A 92 7.65 -15.59 -14.49
C HIS A 92 7.83 -14.83 -13.18
N TYR A 93 7.44 -13.55 -13.16
CA TYR A 93 7.51 -12.70 -11.98
C TYR A 93 6.44 -11.61 -12.02
N ASP A 94 6.10 -11.09 -10.84
CA ASP A 94 5.36 -9.84 -10.66
C ASP A 94 6.24 -8.83 -9.93
N VAL A 95 5.99 -7.54 -10.14
CA VAL A 95 6.66 -6.47 -9.38
C VAL A 95 5.99 -6.34 -8.01
N ARG A 96 6.80 -6.14 -6.96
CA ARG A 96 6.27 -5.81 -5.63
C ARG A 96 5.52 -4.49 -5.72
N LYS A 97 4.22 -4.52 -5.43
CA LYS A 97 3.34 -3.35 -5.46
C LYS A 97 3.04 -2.83 -4.04
N PRO A 98 2.75 -1.53 -3.88
CA PRO A 98 2.30 -0.99 -2.62
C PRO A 98 0.95 -1.59 -2.20
N ASN A 99 0.73 -1.70 -0.89
CA ASN A 99 -0.50 -2.22 -0.30
C ASN A 99 -1.19 -1.23 0.64
N PHE A 100 -0.59 -0.05 0.84
CA PHE A 100 -1.11 1.01 1.72
C PHE A 100 -0.94 2.38 1.07
N VAL A 101 -1.75 3.33 1.50
CA VAL A 101 -1.54 4.75 1.24
C VAL A 101 -1.56 5.48 2.57
N ILE A 102 -0.49 6.24 2.85
CA ILE A 102 -0.37 7.06 4.05
C ILE A 102 -0.48 8.53 3.64
N ILE A 103 -1.46 9.20 4.23
CA ILE A 103 -1.78 10.60 3.98
C ILE A 103 -1.07 11.46 5.03
N HIS A 104 -0.47 12.56 4.58
CA HIS A 104 0.30 13.51 5.38
C HIS A 104 -0.22 14.92 5.13
N HIS A 105 0.10 15.85 6.03
CA HIS A 105 0.14 17.27 5.71
C HIS A 105 1.56 17.78 5.94
N THR A 106 1.98 18.74 5.13
CA THR A 106 3.40 19.14 5.08
C THR A 106 3.83 19.98 6.28
N ALA A 107 2.88 20.60 6.99
CA ALA A 107 3.13 21.65 8.00
C ALA A 107 3.91 22.85 7.42
N GLN A 108 3.80 23.06 6.10
CA GLN A 108 4.47 24.12 5.35
C GLN A 108 3.46 25.09 4.72
N THR A 109 3.96 26.14 4.07
CA THR A 109 3.13 27.20 3.48
C THR A 109 3.08 27.16 1.96
N SER A 110 3.85 26.28 1.31
CA SER A 110 3.79 26.10 -0.14
C SER A 110 4.30 24.74 -0.60
N ILE A 111 3.71 24.24 -1.68
CA ILE A 111 4.16 23.06 -2.42
C ILE A 111 5.64 23.15 -2.85
N ASN A 112 6.12 24.32 -3.28
CA ASN A 112 7.51 24.52 -3.71
C ASN A 112 8.49 24.29 -2.57
N GLN A 113 8.13 24.67 -1.34
CA GLN A 113 8.95 24.40 -0.16
C GLN A 113 9.04 22.89 0.10
N THR A 114 7.93 22.16 -0.07
CA THR A 114 7.88 20.70 0.11
C THR A 114 8.73 19.99 -0.93
N ILE A 115 8.56 20.33 -2.21
CA ILE A 115 9.35 19.78 -3.31
C ILE A 115 10.85 20.01 -3.06
N ARG A 116 11.24 21.24 -2.71
CA ARG A 116 12.64 21.56 -2.39
C ARG A 116 13.15 20.75 -1.20
N THR A 117 12.34 20.57 -0.17
CA THR A 117 12.71 19.76 1.02
C THR A 117 13.07 18.34 0.61
N PHE A 118 12.34 17.72 -0.32
CA PHE A 118 12.60 16.35 -0.79
C PHE A 118 13.82 16.23 -1.72
N GLN A 119 14.28 17.34 -2.31
CA GLN A 119 15.45 17.36 -3.19
C GLN A 119 16.75 17.65 -2.45
N LEU A 120 16.69 18.06 -1.17
CA LEU A 120 17.87 18.38 -0.37
C LEU A 120 18.49 17.11 0.24
N PRO A 121 19.77 16.79 -0.04
CA PRO A 121 20.39 15.52 0.39
C PRO A 121 20.39 15.27 1.90
N HIS A 122 20.37 16.33 2.72
CA HIS A 122 20.47 16.24 4.17
C HIS A 122 19.13 16.01 4.88
N THR A 123 17.99 16.24 4.22
CA THR A 123 16.66 16.13 4.86
C THR A 123 16.24 14.69 5.05
N LYS A 124 16.67 13.79 4.14
CA LYS A 124 16.40 12.35 4.17
C LYS A 124 14.91 12.03 4.38
N VAL A 125 14.04 12.77 3.70
CA VAL A 125 12.59 12.57 3.66
C VAL A 125 12.09 12.69 2.22
N SER A 126 11.06 11.91 1.86
CA SER A 126 10.42 11.97 0.55
C SER A 126 9.05 11.32 0.57
N SER A 127 8.13 11.81 -0.26
CA SER A 127 6.85 11.16 -0.56
C SER A 127 6.78 10.78 -2.04
N HIS A 128 5.75 10.02 -2.42
CA HIS A 128 5.51 9.69 -3.83
C HIS A 128 4.80 10.83 -4.54
N TYR A 129 3.88 11.48 -3.84
CA TYR A 129 3.08 12.59 -4.37
C TYR A 129 3.03 13.77 -3.41
N VAL A 130 2.93 14.97 -3.97
CA VAL A 130 2.59 16.21 -3.27
C VAL A 130 1.39 16.85 -3.95
N ILE A 131 0.39 17.30 -3.19
CA ILE A 131 -0.80 17.97 -3.71
C ILE A 131 -0.88 19.40 -3.13
N GLY A 132 -0.83 20.39 -4.03
CA GLY A 132 -0.95 21.81 -3.70
C GLY A 132 -2.36 22.21 -3.25
N ARG A 133 -2.47 23.38 -2.63
CA ARG A 133 -3.77 23.97 -2.22
C ARG A 133 -4.70 24.25 -3.41
N ASP A 134 -4.15 24.42 -4.60
CA ASP A 134 -4.88 24.62 -5.86
C ASP A 134 -5.30 23.29 -6.53
N GLY A 135 -4.96 22.15 -5.93
CA GLY A 135 -5.22 20.82 -6.47
C GLY A 135 -4.16 20.33 -7.47
N GLN A 136 -3.06 21.07 -7.68
CA GLN A 136 -1.94 20.57 -8.48
C GLN A 136 -1.36 19.30 -7.85
N VAL A 137 -1.22 18.23 -8.64
CA VAL A 137 -0.58 16.97 -8.20
C VAL A 137 0.81 16.86 -8.82
N VAL A 138 1.83 16.67 -8.00
CA VAL A 138 3.22 16.47 -8.41
C VAL A 138 3.67 15.09 -7.96
N GLN A 139 4.09 14.25 -8.90
CA GLN A 139 4.72 12.96 -8.61
C GLN A 139 6.22 13.14 -8.42
N MET A 140 6.74 12.75 -7.26
CA MET A 140 8.14 12.92 -6.85
C MET A 140 8.97 11.65 -6.99
N LEU A 141 8.31 10.48 -6.93
CA LEU A 141 8.94 9.16 -7.06
C LEU A 141 7.99 8.21 -7.79
N ASN A 142 8.55 7.27 -8.55
CA ASN A 142 7.80 6.14 -9.07
C ASN A 142 7.18 5.29 -7.94
N ASP A 143 5.94 4.83 -8.15
CA ASP A 143 5.13 4.08 -7.18
C ASP A 143 5.78 2.79 -6.65
N TYR A 144 6.73 2.21 -7.39
CA TYR A 144 7.44 0.99 -7.01
C TYR A 144 8.71 1.26 -6.17
N LEU A 145 9.10 2.52 -6.00
CA LEU A 145 10.25 2.91 -5.20
C LEU A 145 9.84 3.18 -3.77
N ARG A 146 10.68 2.77 -2.82
CA ARG A 146 10.45 3.06 -1.40
C ARG A 146 10.75 4.53 -1.09
N SER A 147 9.71 5.35 -0.87
CA SER A 147 9.90 6.70 -0.33
C SER A 147 10.16 6.70 1.19
N TRP A 148 10.66 7.82 1.73
CA TRP A 148 10.98 7.99 3.15
C TRP A 148 9.98 8.94 3.82
N HIS A 149 8.73 8.52 3.93
CA HIS A 149 7.62 9.35 4.43
C HIS A 149 7.13 8.93 5.82
N ALA A 150 6.95 7.64 6.07
CA ALA A 150 6.39 7.10 7.31
C ALA A 150 7.38 7.06 8.48
N GLY A 151 8.69 6.94 8.16
CA GLY A 151 9.75 6.76 9.16
C GLY A 151 9.48 5.56 10.09
N ARG A 152 9.88 5.67 11.37
CA ARG A 152 9.55 4.68 12.40
C ARG A 152 8.04 4.69 12.65
N SER A 153 7.37 3.61 12.26
CA SER A 153 5.92 3.48 12.25
C SER A 153 5.50 2.00 12.28
N LYS A 154 4.24 1.73 12.62
CA LYS A 154 3.68 0.38 12.70
C LYS A 154 2.18 0.39 12.41
N TRP A 155 1.71 -0.60 11.66
CA TRP A 155 0.29 -0.89 11.50
C TRP A 155 0.07 -2.41 11.50
N GLY A 156 -0.71 -2.92 12.45
CA GLY A 156 -0.83 -4.35 12.72
C GLY A 156 0.53 -4.98 13.03
N SER A 157 0.93 -5.99 12.25
CA SER A 157 2.24 -6.63 12.36
C SER A 157 3.34 -5.96 11.53
N ILE A 158 3.01 -4.98 10.68
CA ILE A 158 3.95 -4.35 9.75
C ILE A 158 4.68 -3.21 10.45
N THR A 159 6.02 -3.24 10.44
CA THR A 159 6.87 -2.24 11.13
C THR A 159 7.72 -1.38 10.20
N ASP A 160 7.71 -1.65 8.90
CA ASP A 160 8.38 -0.82 7.89
C ASP A 160 7.36 -0.32 6.86
N MET A 161 6.53 0.64 7.27
CA MET A 161 5.44 1.15 6.44
C MET A 161 5.93 1.74 5.13
N ASN A 162 7.09 2.42 5.13
CA ASN A 162 7.69 2.97 3.91
C ASN A 162 7.82 1.93 2.79
N SER A 163 8.12 0.67 3.11
CA SER A 163 8.35 -0.38 2.11
C SER A 163 7.06 -0.96 1.51
N VAL A 164 5.91 -0.68 2.13
CA VAL A 164 4.62 -1.24 1.70
C VAL A 164 3.59 -0.18 1.36
N SER A 165 3.93 1.11 1.44
CA SER A 165 2.98 2.20 1.27
C SER A 165 3.44 3.28 0.31
N LEU A 166 2.45 3.91 -0.33
CA LEU A 166 2.61 5.18 -1.00
C LEU A 166 2.39 6.32 0.00
N GLY A 167 3.24 7.34 -0.06
CA GLY A 167 3.13 8.57 0.73
C GLY A 167 2.56 9.70 -0.10
N ILE A 168 1.51 10.35 0.38
CA ILE A 168 0.89 11.52 -0.26
C ILE A 168 0.89 12.69 0.71
N GLU A 169 1.55 13.78 0.32
CA GLU A 169 1.72 15.00 1.10
C GLU A 169 0.74 16.07 0.62
N LEU A 170 -0.05 16.62 1.53
CA LEU A 170 -0.97 17.72 1.23
C LEU A 170 -0.38 19.02 1.76
N ASP A 171 -0.23 20.02 0.88
CA ASP A 171 0.17 21.37 1.26
C ASP A 171 -0.88 22.02 2.19
N ASN A 172 -0.67 21.87 3.49
CA ASN A 172 -1.53 22.35 4.56
C ASN A 172 -0.69 22.49 5.84
N ASN A 173 -0.97 23.49 6.66
CA ASN A 173 -0.19 23.81 7.86
C ASN A 173 -0.64 23.05 9.13
N GLY A 174 -1.64 22.18 9.02
CA GLY A 174 -2.21 21.38 10.10
C GLY A 174 -3.23 22.11 10.97
N LYS A 175 -3.45 23.41 10.75
CA LYS A 175 -4.29 24.28 11.60
C LYS A 175 -5.53 24.83 10.88
N GLU A 176 -5.79 24.36 9.66
CA GLU A 176 -6.90 24.82 8.83
C GLU A 176 -7.49 23.67 8.01
N PRO A 177 -8.76 23.78 7.58
CA PRO A 177 -9.35 22.87 6.59
C PRO A 177 -8.52 22.76 5.31
N PHE A 178 -8.53 21.56 4.73
CA PHE A 178 -7.95 21.30 3.41
C PHE A 178 -8.85 21.90 2.33
N SER A 179 -8.27 22.46 1.27
CA SER A 179 -9.07 23.10 0.22
C SER A 179 -9.88 22.07 -0.56
N GLU A 180 -11.03 22.49 -1.10
CA GLU A 180 -11.86 21.60 -1.94
C GLU A 180 -11.13 21.09 -3.18
N LEU A 181 -10.28 21.92 -3.80
CA LEU A 181 -9.48 21.52 -4.95
C LEU A 181 -8.46 20.44 -4.57
N GLN A 182 -7.80 20.59 -3.41
CA GLN A 182 -6.84 19.62 -2.90
C GLN A 182 -7.50 18.27 -2.58
N ILE A 183 -8.65 18.28 -1.90
CA ILE A 183 -9.38 17.05 -1.58
C ILE A 183 -9.93 16.37 -2.84
N ARG A 184 -10.42 17.14 -3.83
CA ARG A 184 -10.88 16.58 -5.10
C ARG A 184 -9.74 15.87 -5.85
N SER A 185 -8.58 16.51 -5.97
CA SER A 185 -7.40 15.91 -6.62
C SER A 185 -6.91 14.68 -5.86
N LEU A 186 -6.95 14.71 -4.53
CA LEU A 186 -6.64 13.55 -3.70
C LEU A 186 -7.57 12.39 -4.01
N LEU A 187 -8.89 12.58 -4.03
CA LEU A 187 -9.85 11.50 -4.30
C LEU A 187 -9.63 10.83 -5.66
N VAL A 188 -9.34 11.61 -6.70
CA VAL A 188 -9.01 11.09 -8.05
C VAL A 188 -7.72 10.28 -8.03
N LEU A 189 -6.69 10.78 -7.34
CA LEU A 189 -5.42 10.06 -7.19
C LEU A 189 -5.61 8.75 -6.40
N LEU A 190 -6.33 8.79 -5.28
CA LEU A 190 -6.60 7.61 -4.47
C LEU A 190 -7.36 6.55 -5.25
N ASP A 191 -8.37 6.92 -6.06
CA ASP A 191 -9.12 5.98 -6.90
C ASP A 191 -8.22 5.29 -7.92
N THR A 192 -7.36 6.08 -8.58
CA THR A 192 -6.39 5.58 -9.57
C THR A 192 -5.43 4.57 -8.91
N LEU A 193 -4.84 4.92 -7.77
CA LEU A 193 -3.90 4.07 -7.05
C LEU A 193 -4.56 2.81 -6.48
N LYS A 194 -5.76 2.97 -5.91
CA LYS A 194 -6.56 1.86 -5.36
C LYS A 194 -6.86 0.83 -6.44
N THR A 195 -7.37 1.29 -7.59
CA THR A 195 -7.76 0.43 -8.71
C THR A 195 -6.54 -0.26 -9.31
N LYS A 196 -5.47 0.50 -9.61
CA LYS A 196 -4.25 -0.03 -10.23
C LYS A 196 -3.57 -1.11 -9.39
N TYR A 197 -3.46 -0.88 -8.08
CA TYR A 197 -2.72 -1.77 -7.19
C TYR A 197 -3.61 -2.73 -6.39
N SER A 198 -4.94 -2.60 -6.51
CA SER A 198 -5.93 -3.36 -5.73
C SER A 198 -5.74 -3.15 -4.22
N ILE A 199 -5.49 -1.92 -3.80
CA ILE A 199 -5.25 -1.57 -2.38
C ILE A 199 -6.57 -1.74 -1.60
N PRO A 200 -6.59 -2.52 -0.49
CA PRO A 200 -7.79 -2.65 0.34
C PRO A 200 -8.26 -1.29 0.87
N PHE A 201 -9.58 -1.07 0.94
CA PHE A 201 -10.12 0.21 1.42
C PHE A 201 -9.71 0.52 2.87
N THR A 202 -9.41 -0.48 3.70
CA THR A 202 -8.93 -0.29 5.08
C THR A 202 -7.49 0.25 5.15
N ASN A 203 -6.73 0.23 4.05
CA ASN A 203 -5.31 0.53 4.03
C ASN A 203 -4.98 1.98 3.63
N PHE A 204 -5.98 2.86 3.69
CA PHE A 204 -5.83 4.31 3.54
C PHE A 204 -5.82 4.94 4.94
N LEU A 205 -4.63 5.35 5.38
CA LEU A 205 -4.35 5.71 6.77
C LEU A 205 -3.70 7.09 6.86
N GLY A 206 -3.79 7.71 8.04
CA GLY A 206 -3.01 8.89 8.36
C GLY A 206 -1.65 8.51 8.93
N HIS A 207 -0.68 9.41 8.89
CA HIS A 207 0.61 9.20 9.54
C HIS A 207 0.49 9.05 11.07
N ALA A 208 -0.45 9.76 11.68
CA ALA A 208 -0.81 9.66 13.09
C ALA A 208 -1.35 8.28 13.46
N ASP A 209 -1.98 7.56 12.52
CA ASP A 209 -2.47 6.20 12.77
C ASP A 209 -1.30 5.23 12.98
N ILE A 210 -0.27 5.35 12.15
CA ILE A 210 0.88 4.44 12.12
C ILE A 210 2.03 4.88 13.03
N ALA A 211 2.05 6.14 13.48
CA ALA A 211 3.10 6.70 14.34
C ALA A 211 2.53 7.59 15.46
N PRO A 212 1.60 7.07 16.29
CA PRO A 212 0.79 7.86 17.21
C PRO A 212 1.61 8.65 18.25
N THR A 213 2.81 8.18 18.60
CA THR A 213 3.67 8.84 19.60
C THR A 213 4.46 10.03 19.05
N ARG A 214 4.49 10.22 17.72
CA ARG A 214 5.39 11.18 17.06
C ARG A 214 4.69 12.09 16.07
N LYS A 215 3.54 11.66 15.54
CA LYS A 215 2.89 12.28 14.39
C LYS A 215 1.43 12.57 14.67
N ASP A 216 0.98 13.71 14.19
CA ASP A 216 -0.38 14.22 14.30
C ASP A 216 -1.01 14.52 12.92
N ASP A 217 -0.31 14.18 11.84
CA ASP A 217 -0.75 14.36 10.47
C ASP A 217 -1.52 13.13 9.91
N PRO A 218 -2.53 13.34 9.04
CA PRO A 218 -3.14 14.61 8.72
C PRO A 218 -3.97 15.10 9.92
N SER A 219 -4.04 16.42 10.11
CA SER A 219 -4.66 17.02 11.29
C SER A 219 -6.15 16.67 11.45
N ALA A 220 -6.75 17.03 12.58
CA ALA A 220 -8.18 16.81 12.83
C ALA A 220 -9.13 17.47 11.80
N PHE A 221 -8.62 18.42 11.01
CA PHE A 221 -9.38 19.07 9.92
C PHE A 221 -9.49 18.21 8.66
N PHE A 222 -8.78 17.09 8.58
CA PHE A 222 -8.79 16.23 7.41
C PHE A 222 -10.12 15.47 7.29
N PRO A 223 -10.78 15.48 6.12
CA PRO A 223 -12.16 15.02 5.98
C PRO A 223 -12.25 13.49 5.82
N TRP A 224 -11.83 12.73 6.84
CA TRP A 224 -11.80 11.26 6.83
C TRP A 224 -13.16 10.63 6.48
N LYS A 225 -14.27 11.19 6.99
CA LYS A 225 -15.63 10.74 6.65
C LYS A 225 -15.87 10.75 5.14
N ARG A 226 -15.57 11.88 4.48
CA ARG A 226 -15.73 12.05 3.03
C ARG A 226 -14.89 11.04 2.25
N LEU A 227 -13.66 10.77 2.69
CA LEU A 227 -12.81 9.75 2.06
C LEU A 227 -13.42 8.35 2.21
N ALA A 228 -13.89 7.99 3.40
CA ALA A 228 -14.51 6.69 3.65
C ALA A 228 -15.81 6.49 2.85
N GLU A 229 -16.61 7.54 2.68
CA GLU A 229 -17.80 7.54 1.80
C GLU A 229 -17.44 7.26 0.32
N GLN A 230 -16.22 7.61 -0.10
CA GLN A 230 -15.68 7.29 -1.42
C GLN A 230 -14.88 5.96 -1.43
N GLY A 231 -14.89 5.21 -0.32
CA GLY A 231 -14.22 3.91 -0.21
C GLY A 231 -12.73 3.98 0.09
N PHE A 232 -12.25 5.07 0.69
CA PHE A 232 -10.86 5.23 1.17
C PHE A 232 -10.84 5.35 2.69
N GLY A 233 -10.47 4.28 3.36
CA GLY A 233 -10.49 4.17 4.82
C GLY A 233 -11.82 3.64 5.35
N VAL A 234 -11.99 3.71 6.66
CA VAL A 234 -13.19 3.27 7.38
C VAL A 234 -13.84 4.45 8.09
N TRP A 235 -15.16 4.37 8.31
CA TRP A 235 -15.90 5.31 9.14
C TRP A 235 -17.00 4.59 9.92
N TYR A 236 -17.31 5.08 11.11
CA TYR A 236 -18.38 4.49 11.92
C TYR A 236 -19.76 4.89 11.39
N ASP A 237 -20.77 4.11 11.76
CA ASP A 237 -22.17 4.50 11.53
C ASP A 237 -22.65 5.41 12.67
N GLU A 238 -22.76 6.71 12.37
CA GLU A 238 -23.20 7.75 13.31
C GLU A 238 -24.61 7.50 13.86
N TYR A 239 -25.46 6.81 13.11
CA TYR A 239 -26.86 6.57 13.49
C TYR A 239 -27.05 5.25 14.27
N ASN A 240 -26.01 4.42 14.37
CA ASN A 240 -26.09 3.08 14.97
C ASN A 240 -24.94 2.81 15.95
N LEU A 241 -24.80 3.69 16.94
CA LEU A 241 -23.80 3.59 18.00
C LEU A 241 -24.32 2.83 19.23
N GLN A 242 -24.07 1.53 19.24
CA GLN A 242 -24.44 0.64 20.35
C GLN A 242 -23.48 0.78 21.53
N MET A 243 -24.00 0.63 22.75
CA MET A 243 -23.16 0.53 23.93
C MET A 243 -22.32 -0.76 23.83
N PRO A 244 -20.99 -0.69 23.99
CA PRO A 244 -20.19 -1.89 24.02
C PRO A 244 -20.60 -2.77 25.23
N PRO A 245 -20.51 -4.10 25.11
CA PRO A 245 -20.78 -4.99 26.25
C PRO A 245 -19.78 -4.73 27.40
N GLU A 246 -20.15 -5.09 28.63
CA GLU A 246 -19.33 -4.82 29.82
C GLU A 246 -17.90 -5.39 29.73
N ASN A 247 -17.72 -6.50 29.00
CA ASN A 247 -16.43 -7.15 28.80
C ASN A 247 -15.65 -6.62 27.57
N PHE A 248 -16.11 -5.55 26.91
CA PHE A 248 -15.41 -4.98 25.76
C PHE A 248 -14.07 -4.37 26.16
N ASN A 249 -12.97 -4.98 25.68
CA ASN A 249 -11.63 -4.44 25.86
C ASN A 249 -11.24 -3.53 24.69
N TYR A 250 -11.31 -2.22 24.92
CA TYR A 250 -10.94 -1.22 23.90
C TYR A 250 -9.46 -1.27 23.51
N VAL A 251 -8.57 -1.76 24.37
CA VAL A 251 -7.14 -1.90 24.04
C VAL A 251 -6.95 -3.00 22.98
N ASP A 252 -7.66 -4.12 23.13
CA ASP A 252 -7.61 -5.20 22.15
C ASP A 252 -8.28 -4.77 20.83
N ALA A 253 -9.39 -4.04 20.89
CA ALA A 253 -10.03 -3.49 19.69
C ALA A 253 -9.10 -2.54 18.92
N LEU A 254 -8.42 -1.60 19.59
CA LEU A 254 -7.43 -0.72 18.96
C LEU A 254 -6.29 -1.53 18.32
N ARG A 255 -5.81 -2.57 19.01
CA ARG A 255 -4.75 -3.46 18.49
C ARG A 255 -5.21 -4.24 17.26
N ILE A 256 -6.44 -4.76 17.27
CA ILE A 256 -7.01 -5.53 16.15
C ILE A 256 -7.23 -4.64 14.92
N ILE A 257 -7.72 -3.41 15.11
CA ILE A 257 -7.84 -2.43 14.02
C ILE A 257 -6.48 -2.15 13.36
N GLY A 258 -5.40 -2.15 14.16
CA GLY A 258 -4.03 -2.08 13.67
C GLY A 258 -3.13 -1.10 14.40
N TYR A 259 -3.64 -0.35 15.38
CA TYR A 259 -2.82 0.61 16.11
C TYR A 259 -1.72 -0.07 16.93
N ASP A 260 -0.56 0.57 17.02
CA ASP A 260 0.42 0.22 18.05
C ASP A 260 -0.07 0.74 19.41
N VAL A 261 -0.37 -0.18 20.32
CA VAL A 261 -0.86 0.12 21.67
C VAL A 261 0.23 0.10 22.73
N SER A 262 1.51 0.06 22.33
CA SER A 262 2.66 0.16 23.23
C SER A 262 2.63 1.43 24.09
N ASN A 263 2.13 2.53 23.53
CA ASN A 263 1.76 3.75 24.25
C ASN A 263 0.27 4.06 24.04
N LEU A 264 -0.56 3.47 24.90
CA LEU A 264 -2.02 3.57 24.80
C LEU A 264 -2.56 5.00 24.79
N ARG A 265 -1.94 5.93 25.53
CA ARG A 265 -2.38 7.34 25.59
C ARG A 265 -2.24 7.99 24.23
N SER A 266 -1.07 7.89 23.61
CA SER A 266 -0.83 8.42 22.26
C SER A 266 -1.74 7.76 21.22
N THR A 267 -2.00 6.46 21.35
CA THR A 267 -2.94 5.74 20.48
C THR A 267 -4.36 6.28 20.58
N ILE A 268 -4.84 6.54 21.79
CA ILE A 268 -6.18 7.13 22.02
C ILE A 268 -6.26 8.51 21.36
N ILE A 269 -5.24 9.35 21.53
CA ILE A 269 -5.19 10.68 20.89
C ILE A 269 -5.25 10.55 19.36
N ALA A 270 -4.50 9.62 18.76
CA ALA A 270 -4.50 9.40 17.31
C ALA A 270 -5.87 8.91 16.80
N PHE A 271 -6.46 7.92 17.47
CA PHE A 271 -7.80 7.43 17.19
C PHE A 271 -8.82 8.57 17.24
N LYS A 272 -8.79 9.37 18.30
CA LYS A 272 -9.72 10.49 18.47
C LYS A 272 -9.53 11.58 17.42
N ARG A 273 -8.29 11.93 17.08
CA ARG A 273 -8.00 12.90 16.01
C ARG A 273 -8.68 12.51 14.69
N LYS A 274 -8.72 11.21 14.38
CA LYS A 274 -9.31 10.68 13.15
C LYS A 274 -10.84 10.59 13.20
N PHE A 275 -11.39 10.01 14.26
CA PHE A 275 -12.81 9.62 14.30
C PHE A 275 -13.71 10.55 15.12
N ILE A 276 -13.13 11.30 16.07
CA ILE A 276 -13.86 12.21 16.95
C ILE A 276 -13.61 13.67 16.52
N ALA A 277 -12.37 13.99 16.15
CA ALA A 277 -11.83 15.28 15.67
C ALA A 277 -11.95 16.46 16.65
N THR A 278 -13.01 16.53 17.46
CA THR A 278 -13.31 17.62 18.40
C THR A 278 -12.70 17.42 19.79
N ASP A 279 -12.23 16.22 20.10
CA ASP A 279 -11.58 15.86 21.35
C ASP A 279 -10.27 15.11 21.06
N THR A 280 -9.20 15.44 21.77
CA THR A 280 -7.89 14.78 21.66
C THR A 280 -7.31 14.44 23.04
N SER A 281 -8.18 14.27 24.04
CA SER A 281 -7.81 13.82 25.39
C SER A 281 -7.24 12.39 25.39
N GLU A 282 -6.46 12.07 26.43
CA GLU A 282 -5.71 10.79 26.52
C GLU A 282 -6.57 9.59 26.95
N THR A 283 -7.89 9.76 27.15
CA THR A 283 -8.80 8.74 27.66
C THR A 283 -10.05 8.64 26.81
N LEU A 284 -10.64 7.44 26.68
CA LEU A 284 -11.88 7.25 25.92
C LEU A 284 -13.11 7.53 26.80
N THR A 285 -13.96 8.44 26.33
CA THR A 285 -15.32 8.62 26.84
C THR A 285 -16.22 7.46 26.42
N ASP A 286 -17.43 7.38 26.96
CA ASP A 286 -18.38 6.35 26.55
C ASP A 286 -18.82 6.52 25.08
N TYR A 287 -18.86 7.76 24.56
CA TYR A 287 -19.09 8.00 23.13
C TYR A 287 -17.96 7.41 22.28
N ASP A 288 -16.70 7.67 22.65
CA ASP A 288 -15.54 7.18 21.88
C ASP A 288 -15.48 5.65 21.86
N LYS A 289 -15.84 5.00 22.98
CA LYS A 289 -15.93 3.54 23.05
C LYS A 289 -17.01 2.98 22.13
N ARG A 290 -18.17 3.66 21.99
CA ARG A 290 -19.22 3.26 21.04
C ARG A 290 -18.74 3.38 19.59
N VAL A 291 -18.03 4.46 19.27
CA VAL A 291 -17.41 4.66 17.94
C VAL A 291 -16.40 3.55 17.65
N LEU A 292 -15.48 3.29 18.59
CA LEU A 292 -14.49 2.22 18.46
C LEU A 292 -15.13 0.84 18.31
N TYR A 293 -16.16 0.54 19.10
CA TYR A 293 -16.87 -0.73 19.03
C TYR A 293 -17.62 -0.91 17.72
N ASN A 294 -18.25 0.15 17.20
CA ASN A 294 -18.90 0.12 15.89
C ASN A 294 -17.89 -0.16 14.76
N LEU A 295 -16.74 0.55 14.77
CA LEU A 295 -15.66 0.31 13.81
C LEU A 295 -15.14 -1.13 13.87
N TYR A 296 -14.85 -1.60 15.07
CA TYR A 296 -14.42 -2.98 15.33
C TYR A 296 -15.43 -3.95 14.71
N LYS A 297 -16.69 -3.92 15.13
CA LYS A 297 -17.73 -4.86 14.66
C LYS A 297 -17.99 -4.82 13.16
N ARG A 298 -17.82 -3.66 12.52
CA ARG A 298 -18.18 -3.46 11.11
C ARG A 298 -17.09 -3.89 10.15
N TYR A 299 -15.82 -3.83 10.57
CA TYR A 299 -14.69 -3.99 9.66
C TYR A 299 -13.66 -5.02 10.12
N PHE A 300 -13.70 -5.50 11.36
CA PHE A 300 -12.68 -6.36 11.97
C PHE A 300 -13.29 -7.48 12.82
#